data_AF-A0A8J6T2R9-F1
#
_entry.id   AF-A0A8J6T2R9-F1
#
_cell.length_a   1.000
_cell.length_b   1.000
_cell.length_c   1.000
_cell.angle_alpha   90.00
_cell.angle_beta   90.00
_cell.angle_gamma   90.00
#
_symmetry.space_group_name_H-M   'P 1'
#
loop_
_entity.id
_entity.type
_entity.pdbx_description
1 polymer ?
#
loop_
_entity_poly.entity_id
_entity_poly.type
_entity_poly.pdbx_seq_one_letter_code
_entity_poly.pdbx_strand_id
1 'polypeptide(L)'
;MSTLRERIKELNCLYGLAQMAERHAGSVEDLLKELVNFLPFSWQYPDITCARIVFKGETYKSKGFKITRWRQSSQIFMYNEPVGEVSIFYLEERPPENEGPFLREERILLDALAGRIGSAAMRISAEQELQELNKQLIIERKALQEANAALRAVLARIEEEKQEIHMDIRANVDKILMPVLNEMALHLPEIYRKYAKMLKTNLEDIASPFVNHLSEAYLSLTSTELKICNMIQNGLQTKEIAQIREVSVGTINRHREHIRRKLKITNSDVNLMTYLQSNMWKKA
;
A
#
# COMPACT_ATOMS: atom_id res chain seq x y z
N MET A 1 49.36 8.42 45.24
CA MET A 1 49.07 9.57 44.34
C MET A 1 48.03 9.12 43.33
N SER A 2 46.91 9.79 43.13
CA SER A 2 45.73 9.79 44.00
C SER A 2 44.58 9.17 43.19
N THR A 3 43.79 8.28 43.78
CA THR A 3 42.58 7.68 43.17
C THR A 3 41.63 8.74 42.57
N LEU A 4 41.67 9.96 43.10
CA LEU A 4 40.95 11.12 42.57
C LEU A 4 41.38 11.52 41.15
N ARG A 5 42.67 11.46 40.82
CA ARG A 5 43.20 11.86 39.50
C ARG A 5 42.73 10.92 38.40
N GLU A 6 42.69 9.62 38.68
CA GLU A 6 42.19 8.60 37.75
C GLU A 6 40.68 8.74 37.54
N ARG A 7 39.91 9.00 38.61
CA ARG A 7 38.47 9.29 38.49
C ARG A 7 38.17 10.54 37.67
N ILE A 8 38.97 11.60 37.79
CA ILE A 8 38.82 12.80 36.95
C ILE A 8 39.08 12.48 35.47
N LYS A 9 40.11 11.69 35.16
CA LYS A 9 40.40 11.25 33.79
C LYS A 9 39.25 10.42 33.21
N GLU A 10 38.76 9.44 33.97
CA GLU A 10 37.61 8.61 33.59
C GLU A 10 36.38 9.47 33.29
N LEU A 11 36.00 10.36 34.20
CA LEU A 11 34.84 11.23 34.04
C LEU A 11 34.98 12.15 32.82
N ASN A 12 36.15 12.77 32.63
CA ASN A 12 36.40 13.64 31.47
C ASN A 12 36.30 12.86 30.15
N CYS A 13 36.78 11.61 30.13
CA CYS A 13 36.72 10.76 28.94
C CYS A 13 35.27 10.41 28.58
N LEU A 14 34.53 9.91 29.57
CA LEU A 14 33.17 9.44 29.40
C LEU A 14 32.18 10.59 29.13
N TYR A 15 32.39 11.75 29.74
CA TYR A 15 31.61 12.97 29.48
C TYR A 15 31.96 13.55 28.10
N GLY A 16 33.25 13.58 27.75
CA GLY A 16 33.70 14.00 26.42
C GLY A 16 33.03 13.19 25.32
N LEU A 17 33.00 11.86 25.43
CA LEU A 17 32.29 11.00 24.48
C LEU A 17 30.81 11.34 24.39
N ALA A 18 30.12 11.53 25.52
CA ALA A 18 28.70 11.87 25.51
C ALA A 18 28.45 13.19 24.76
N GLN A 19 29.26 14.21 25.02
CA GLN A 19 29.17 15.50 24.35
C GLN A 19 29.49 15.40 22.85
N MET A 20 30.49 14.62 22.47
CA MET A 20 30.83 14.37 21.06
C MET A 20 29.69 13.63 20.36
N ALA A 21 29.06 12.66 21.01
CA ALA A 21 27.93 11.90 20.47
C ALA A 21 26.66 12.75 20.31
N GLU A 22 26.49 13.80 21.11
CA GLU A 22 25.42 14.80 20.93
C GLU A 22 25.72 15.74 19.76
N ARG A 23 26.95 16.24 19.65
CA ARG A 23 27.37 17.13 18.54
C ARG A 23 27.30 16.43 17.19
N HIS A 24 27.69 15.17 17.14
CA HIS A 24 27.70 14.34 15.93
C HIS A 24 26.48 13.42 15.84
N ALA A 25 25.30 13.91 16.26
CA ALA A 25 24.06 13.13 16.18
C ALA A 25 23.72 12.67 14.73
N GLY A 26 24.31 13.30 13.72
CA GLY A 26 24.09 12.98 12.32
C GLY A 26 25.14 12.08 11.66
N SER A 27 26.20 11.65 12.34
CA SER A 27 27.28 10.87 11.71
C SER A 27 28.12 10.09 12.74
N VAL A 28 28.01 8.75 12.69
CA VAL A 28 28.89 7.88 13.51
C VAL A 28 30.35 8.07 13.13
N GLU A 29 30.64 8.28 11.85
CA GLU A 29 32.01 8.43 11.36
C GLU A 29 32.70 9.64 11.98
N ASP A 30 32.01 10.77 12.07
CA ASP A 30 32.58 12.01 12.59
C ASP A 30 32.78 11.94 14.10
N LEU A 31 31.85 11.27 14.81
CA LEU A 31 32.05 10.90 16.21
C LEU A 31 33.34 10.07 16.40
N LEU A 32 33.53 9.03 15.58
CA LEU A 32 34.69 8.14 15.71
C LEU A 32 36.02 8.83 15.35
N LYS A 33 36.03 9.70 14.32
CA LYS A 33 37.19 10.52 13.93
C LYS A 33 37.61 11.47 15.04
N GLU A 34 36.66 12.11 15.72
CA GLU A 34 36.99 13.00 16.82
C GLU A 34 37.41 12.20 18.07
N LEU A 35 36.68 11.14 18.39
CA LEU A 35 36.93 10.31 19.57
C LEU A 35 38.32 9.68 19.55
N VAL A 36 38.77 9.13 18.42
CA VAL A 36 40.08 8.47 18.34
C VAL A 36 41.24 9.43 18.65
N ASN A 37 41.07 10.73 18.37
CA ASN A 37 42.08 11.75 18.71
C ASN A 37 42.00 12.20 20.18
N PHE A 38 40.87 11.99 20.84
CA PHE A 38 40.66 12.36 22.24
C PHE A 38 41.10 11.26 23.22
N LEU A 39 40.99 9.99 22.83
CA LEU A 39 41.34 8.84 23.68
C LEU A 39 42.74 8.94 24.33
N PRO A 40 43.82 9.32 23.62
CA PRO A 40 45.16 9.41 24.22
C PRO A 40 45.26 10.22 25.51
N PHE A 41 44.49 11.30 25.65
CA PHE A 41 44.52 12.18 26.82
C PHE A 41 44.00 11.53 28.11
N SER A 42 43.30 10.40 27.98
CA SER A 42 42.67 9.71 29.11
C SER A 42 43.56 8.61 29.71
N TRP A 43 44.67 8.27 29.05
CA TRP A 43 45.64 7.27 29.51
C TRP A 43 46.72 7.88 30.42
N GLN A 44 47.52 7.01 31.06
CA GLN A 44 48.57 7.38 32.00
C GLN A 44 49.66 8.21 31.32
N TYR A 45 50.01 7.86 30.07
CA TYR A 45 51.06 8.51 29.29
C TYR A 45 50.54 9.09 27.95
N PRO A 46 49.80 10.20 27.95
CA PRO A 46 49.16 10.75 26.75
C PRO A 46 50.11 10.99 25.56
N ASP A 47 51.32 11.49 25.83
CA ASP A 47 52.28 11.91 24.79
C ASP A 47 52.80 10.74 23.93
N ILE A 48 52.74 9.52 24.47
CA ILE A 48 53.16 8.29 23.79
C ILE A 48 51.97 7.37 23.51
N THR A 49 50.74 7.84 23.73
CA THR A 49 49.54 7.05 23.49
C THR A 49 48.99 7.32 22.10
N CYS A 50 48.66 6.26 21.36
CA CYS A 50 47.87 6.39 20.14
C CYS A 50 46.71 5.39 20.14
N ALA A 51 45.65 5.73 19.44
CA ALA A 51 44.41 4.97 19.44
C ALA A 51 44.00 4.58 18.02
N ARG A 52 43.25 3.48 17.93
CA ARG A 52 42.59 3.02 16.72
C ARG A 52 41.19 2.53 17.08
N ILE A 53 40.22 2.91 16.27
CA ILE A 53 38.88 2.32 16.31
C ILE A 53 38.63 1.67 14.96
N VAL A 54 38.26 0.40 14.96
CA VAL A 54 37.73 -0.31 13.80
C VAL A 54 36.22 -0.43 14.01
N PHE A 55 35.43 -0.02 13.02
CA PHE A 55 33.97 -0.05 13.12
C PHE A 55 33.36 -0.34 11.75
N LYS A 56 32.56 -1.42 11.65
CA LYS A 56 31.91 -1.88 10.40
C LYS A 56 32.86 -1.94 9.19
N GLY A 57 34.11 -2.37 9.39
CA GLY A 57 35.14 -2.48 8.35
C GLY A 57 35.99 -1.22 8.15
N GLU A 58 35.53 -0.06 8.61
CA GLU A 58 36.27 1.20 8.53
C GLU A 58 37.25 1.36 9.70
N THR A 59 38.38 2.02 9.44
CA THR A 59 39.45 2.20 10.44
C THR A 59 39.75 3.67 10.69
N TYR A 60 39.56 4.09 11.93
CA TYR A 60 39.84 5.43 12.45
C TYR A 60 41.11 5.39 13.30
N LYS A 61 42.00 6.36 13.12
CA LYS A 61 43.33 6.39 13.76
C LYS A 61 43.60 7.76 14.37
N SER A 62 44.21 7.77 15.54
CA SER A 62 44.69 9.01 16.15
C SER A 62 45.90 9.55 15.39
N LYS A 63 46.22 10.82 15.60
CA LYS A 63 47.48 11.41 15.13
C LYS A 63 48.68 10.60 15.65
N GLY A 64 49.67 10.37 14.78
CA GLY A 64 50.91 9.66 15.14
C GLY A 64 50.77 8.14 15.32
N PHE A 65 49.67 7.54 14.86
CA PHE A 65 49.37 6.12 15.05
C PHE A 65 50.47 5.17 14.56
N LYS A 66 50.90 4.26 15.45
CA LYS A 66 51.78 3.13 15.15
C LYS A 66 51.36 1.91 15.95
N ILE A 67 51.42 0.75 15.32
CA ILE A 67 51.17 -0.53 15.99
C ILE A 67 52.45 -0.93 16.74
N THR A 68 52.31 -1.20 18.03
CA THR A 68 53.39 -1.70 18.90
C THR A 68 52.92 -2.94 19.65
N ARG A 69 53.86 -3.61 20.34
CA ARG A 69 53.56 -4.74 21.23
C ARG A 69 52.80 -4.33 22.49
N TRP A 70 52.89 -3.06 22.89
CA TRP A 70 52.23 -2.53 24.07
C TRP A 70 50.83 -2.06 23.68
N ARG A 71 49.88 -3.01 23.65
CA ARG A 71 48.51 -2.79 23.18
C ARG A 71 47.51 -3.37 24.17
N GLN A 72 46.40 -2.67 24.35
CA GLN A 72 45.16 -3.22 24.89
C GLN A 72 43.99 -2.95 23.92
N SER A 73 42.99 -3.82 23.92
CA SER A 73 41.82 -3.65 23.06
C SER A 73 40.53 -4.21 23.67
N SER A 74 39.41 -3.62 23.25
CA SER A 74 38.07 -4.00 23.66
C SER A 74 37.09 -4.00 22.48
N GLN A 75 36.20 -4.98 22.47
CA GLN A 75 35.23 -5.20 21.39
C GLN A 75 34.05 -4.24 21.52
N ILE A 76 33.62 -3.67 20.39
CA ILE A 76 32.45 -2.81 20.30
C ILE A 76 31.27 -3.67 19.82
N PHE A 77 30.18 -3.65 20.57
CA PHE A 77 28.98 -4.41 20.26
C PHE A 77 27.81 -3.50 19.89
N MET A 78 27.00 -3.93 18.93
CA MET A 78 25.67 -3.40 18.65
C MET A 78 24.70 -4.56 18.59
N TYR A 79 23.56 -4.47 19.28
CA TYR A 79 22.56 -5.56 19.34
C TYR A 79 23.17 -6.92 19.71
N ASN A 80 24.18 -6.91 20.59
CA ASN A 80 24.93 -8.09 21.00
C ASN A 80 25.80 -8.74 19.90
N GLU A 81 25.96 -8.08 18.75
CA GLU A 81 26.86 -8.48 17.67
C GLU A 81 28.15 -7.64 17.71
N PRO A 82 29.34 -8.27 17.55
CA PRO A 82 30.59 -7.55 17.48
C PRO A 82 30.67 -6.79 16.15
N VAL A 83 30.69 -5.47 16.22
CA VAL A 83 30.73 -4.58 15.03
C VAL A 83 32.06 -3.87 14.88
N GLY A 84 32.98 -4.02 15.84
CA GLY A 84 34.22 -3.29 15.84
C GLY A 84 35.11 -3.54 17.06
N GLU A 85 36.21 -2.81 17.13
CA GLU A 85 37.19 -2.87 18.22
C GLU A 85 37.78 -1.48 18.46
N VAL A 86 37.90 -1.09 19.73
CA VAL A 86 38.73 0.04 20.15
C VAL A 86 40.05 -0.49 20.70
N SER A 87 41.16 0.09 20.24
CA SER A 87 42.52 -0.33 20.59
C SER A 87 43.36 0.88 21.02
N ILE A 88 44.16 0.70 22.06
CA ILE A 88 45.11 1.69 22.56
C ILE A 88 46.53 1.09 22.52
N PHE A 89 47.50 1.93 22.15
CA PHE A 89 48.90 1.56 22.02
C PHE A 89 49.80 2.58 22.70
N TYR A 90 50.84 2.09 23.38
CA TYR A 90 51.97 2.92 23.79
C TYR A 90 53.10 2.82 22.77
N LEU A 91 53.73 3.94 22.44
CA LEU A 91 54.79 4.02 21.43
C LEU A 91 56.16 3.58 21.95
N GLU A 92 56.33 3.53 23.27
CA GLU A 92 57.57 3.21 23.96
C GLU A 92 57.33 2.21 25.09
N GLU A 93 58.41 1.55 25.53
CA GLU A 93 58.36 0.67 26.69
C GLU A 93 58.12 1.46 27.98
N ARG A 94 57.29 0.89 28.85
CA ARG A 94 56.97 1.42 30.17
C ARG A 94 56.96 0.27 31.19
N PRO A 95 57.10 0.57 32.49
CA PRO A 95 57.07 -0.45 33.52
C PRO A 95 55.82 -1.34 33.40
N PRO A 96 55.94 -2.65 33.66
CA PRO A 96 54.79 -3.54 33.65
C PRO A 96 53.85 -3.24 34.83
N GLU A 97 52.56 -3.22 34.53
CA GLU A 97 51.43 -2.96 35.42
C GLU A 97 50.44 -4.15 35.35
N ASN A 98 49.18 -3.94 34.96
CA ASN A 98 48.15 -4.99 34.95
C ASN A 98 48.05 -5.76 33.62
N GLU A 99 48.00 -5.05 32.50
CA GLU A 99 47.98 -5.63 31.14
C GLU A 99 49.17 -5.07 30.36
N GLY A 100 50.34 -5.70 30.47
CA GLY A 100 51.57 -5.06 29.98
C GLY A 100 51.81 -3.75 30.74
N PRO A 101 52.03 -2.59 30.09
CA PRO A 101 52.22 -1.30 30.76
C PRO A 101 50.91 -0.57 31.13
N PHE A 102 49.73 -1.19 30.97
CA PHE A 102 48.44 -0.55 31.23
C PHE A 102 47.91 -0.84 32.64
N LEU A 103 47.27 0.16 33.25
CA LEU A 103 46.63 0.08 34.56
C LEU A 103 45.31 -0.69 34.49
N ARG A 104 44.87 -1.25 35.63
CA ARG A 104 43.56 -1.93 35.71
C ARG A 104 42.40 -0.96 35.43
N GLU A 105 42.53 0.27 35.90
CA GLU A 105 41.57 1.35 35.69
C GLU A 105 41.45 1.73 34.21
N GLU A 106 42.55 1.69 33.46
CA GLU A 106 42.57 1.93 32.01
C GLU A 106 41.87 0.82 31.24
N ARG A 107 41.98 -0.43 31.71
CA ARG A 107 41.24 -1.55 31.14
C ARG A 107 39.73 -1.37 31.34
N ILE A 108 39.32 -1.05 32.56
CA ILE A 108 37.91 -0.77 32.90
C ILE A 108 37.38 0.41 32.07
N LEU A 109 38.17 1.48 31.93
CA LEU A 109 37.82 2.63 31.10
C LEU A 109 37.64 2.23 29.63
N LEU A 110 38.55 1.41 29.08
CA LEU A 110 38.46 0.96 27.69
C LEU A 110 37.20 0.13 27.43
N ASP A 111 36.89 -0.81 28.32
CA ASP A 111 35.68 -1.63 28.22
C ASP A 111 34.40 -0.77 28.34
N ALA A 112 34.39 0.21 29.25
CA ALA A 112 33.30 1.17 29.38
C ALA A 112 33.14 2.05 28.13
N LEU A 113 34.24 2.49 27.53
CA LEU A 113 34.24 3.25 26.28
C LEU A 113 33.71 2.43 25.12
N ALA A 114 34.14 1.17 24.98
CA ALA A 114 33.66 0.29 23.91
C ALA A 114 32.13 0.13 23.98
N GLY A 115 31.58 -0.08 25.18
CA GLY A 115 30.13 -0.12 25.40
C GLY A 115 29.44 1.19 25.05
N ARG A 116 29.98 2.35 25.46
CA ARG A 116 29.39 3.66 25.14
C ARG A 116 29.47 4.01 23.65
N ILE A 117 30.55 3.65 22.97
CA ILE A 117 30.68 3.81 21.52
C ILE A 117 29.59 3.00 20.82
N GLY A 118 29.39 1.74 21.21
CA GLY A 118 28.33 0.89 20.67
C GLY A 118 26.94 1.50 20.84
N SER A 119 26.60 1.96 22.05
CA SER A 119 25.32 2.60 22.35
C SER A 119 25.11 3.92 21.58
N ALA A 120 26.15 4.76 21.48
CA ALA A 120 26.07 6.01 20.74
C ALA A 120 25.90 5.76 19.24
N ALA A 121 26.67 4.83 18.67
CA ALA A 121 26.58 4.45 17.27
C ALA A 121 25.21 3.85 16.92
N MET A 122 24.65 3.02 17.81
CA MET A 122 23.29 2.49 17.68
C MET A 122 22.26 3.60 17.62
N ARG A 123 22.30 4.55 18.56
CA ARG A 123 21.38 5.68 18.61
C ARG A 123 21.44 6.51 17.32
N ILE A 124 22.64 6.90 16.90
CA ILE A 124 22.84 7.70 15.68
C ILE A 124 22.33 6.96 14.44
N SER A 125 22.65 5.66 14.30
CA SER A 125 22.20 4.86 13.15
C SER A 125 20.68 4.73 13.09
N ALA A 126 20.03 4.51 14.25
CA ALA A 126 18.57 4.41 14.32
C ALA A 126 17.88 5.75 14.00
N GLU A 127 18.44 6.86 14.48
CA GLU A 127 17.93 8.21 14.15
C GLU A 127 18.05 8.51 12.65
N GLN A 128 19.16 8.15 12.01
CA GLN A 128 19.36 8.32 10.57
C GLN A 128 18.37 7.48 9.74
N GLU A 129 18.20 6.20 10.09
CA GLU A 129 17.28 5.29 9.40
C GLU A 129 15.83 5.79 9.52
N LEU A 130 15.42 6.22 10.71
CA LEU A 130 14.10 6.82 10.93
C LEU A 130 13.89 8.09 10.12
N GLN A 131 14.90 8.96 10.01
CA GLN A 131 14.81 10.17 9.20
C GLN A 131 14.66 9.85 7.72
N GLU A 132 15.40 8.88 7.21
CA GLU A 132 15.32 8.48 5.80
C GLU A 132 13.97 7.83 5.47
N LEU A 133 13.49 6.92 6.33
CA LEU A 133 12.19 6.30 6.16
C LEU A 133 11.05 7.33 6.19
N ASN A 134 11.11 8.31 7.11
CA ASN A 134 10.12 9.39 7.16
C ASN A 134 10.11 10.24 5.88
N LYS A 135 11.28 10.55 5.31
CA LYS A 135 11.36 11.28 4.05
C LYS A 135 10.69 10.50 2.91
N GLN A 136 11.00 9.20 2.80
CA GLN A 136 10.40 8.33 1.79
C GLN A 136 8.88 8.25 1.95
N LEU A 137 8.40 8.09 3.18
CA LEU A 137 6.97 8.01 3.49
C LEU A 137 6.22 9.30 3.11
N ILE A 138 6.83 10.47 3.31
CA ILE A 138 6.25 11.75 2.90
C ILE A 138 6.09 11.82 1.37
N ILE A 139 7.11 11.38 0.62
CA ILE A 139 7.09 11.36 -0.85
C ILE A 139 5.99 10.41 -1.35
N GLU A 140 5.94 9.19 -0.83
CA GLU A 140 4.95 8.19 -1.23
C GLU A 140 3.52 8.63 -0.90
N ARG A 141 3.30 9.21 0.30
CA ARG A 141 2.00 9.74 0.70
C ARG A 141 1.53 10.85 -0.26
N LYS A 142 2.44 11.72 -0.69
CA LYS A 142 2.11 12.79 -1.64
C LYS A 142 1.72 12.22 -3.01
N ALA A 143 2.50 11.27 -3.54
CA ALA A 143 2.18 10.61 -4.81
C ALA A 143 0.82 9.89 -4.75
N LEU A 144 0.53 9.19 -3.64
CA LEU A 144 -0.75 8.52 -3.44
C LEU A 144 -1.92 9.51 -3.35
N GLN A 145 -1.72 10.67 -2.72
CA GLN A 145 -2.73 11.71 -2.64
C GLN A 145 -3.04 12.30 -4.02
N GLU A 146 -2.01 12.53 -4.84
CA GLU A 146 -2.16 13.00 -6.23
C GLU A 146 -2.86 11.97 -7.11
N ALA A 147 -2.48 10.69 -7.04
CA ALA A 147 -3.12 9.60 -7.77
C ALA A 147 -4.62 9.46 -7.41
N ASN A 148 -4.95 9.56 -6.11
CA ASN A 148 -6.34 9.53 -5.65
C ASN A 148 -7.15 10.74 -6.14
N ALA A 149 -6.54 11.92 -6.19
CA ALA A 149 -7.19 13.12 -6.72
C ALA A 149 -7.47 12.98 -8.22
N ALA A 150 -6.50 12.49 -8.99
CA ALA A 150 -6.67 12.21 -10.41
C ALA A 150 -7.77 11.17 -10.68
N LEU A 151 -7.79 10.08 -9.90
CA LEU A 151 -8.82 9.05 -10.01
C LEU A 151 -10.22 9.62 -9.75
N ARG A 152 -10.39 10.45 -8.71
CA ARG A 152 -11.67 11.11 -8.43
C ARG A 152 -12.12 12.01 -9.58
N ALA A 153 -11.19 12.75 -10.20
CA ALA A 153 -11.50 13.58 -11.36
C ALA A 153 -11.96 12.74 -12.57
N VAL A 154 -11.28 11.62 -12.86
CA VAL A 154 -11.68 10.69 -13.92
C VAL A 154 -13.06 10.09 -13.66
N LEU A 155 -13.34 9.65 -12.42
CA LEU A 155 -14.65 9.11 -12.05
C LEU A 155 -15.77 10.15 -12.21
N ALA A 156 -15.52 11.40 -11.80
CA ALA A 156 -16.48 12.48 -11.99
C ALA A 156 -16.78 12.73 -13.47
N ARG A 157 -15.75 12.69 -14.33
CA ARG A 157 -15.91 12.84 -15.78
C ARG A 157 -16.72 11.71 -16.41
N ILE A 158 -16.49 10.47 -15.99
CA ILE A 158 -17.26 9.30 -16.47
C ILE A 158 -18.73 9.44 -16.10
N GLU A 159 -19.05 9.88 -14.88
CA GLU A 159 -20.44 10.05 -14.46
C GLU A 159 -21.12 11.21 -15.21
N GLU A 160 -20.39 12.30 -15.49
CA GLU A 160 -20.87 13.41 -16.32
C GLU A 160 -21.19 12.94 -17.75
N GLU A 161 -20.25 12.28 -18.43
CA GLU A 161 -20.44 11.75 -19.79
C GLU A 161 -21.60 10.74 -19.86
N LYS A 162 -21.74 9.91 -18.83
CA LYS A 162 -22.86 8.97 -18.72
C LYS A 162 -24.19 9.70 -18.58
N GLN A 163 -24.25 10.77 -17.78
CA GLN A 163 -25.45 11.60 -17.65
C GLN A 163 -25.82 12.29 -18.96
N GLU A 164 -24.84 12.81 -19.69
CA GLU A 164 -25.05 13.40 -21.03
C GLU A 164 -25.65 12.37 -21.99
N ILE A 165 -25.06 11.17 -22.09
CA ILE A 165 -25.57 10.09 -22.93
C ILE A 165 -27.02 9.73 -22.55
N HIS A 166 -27.34 9.63 -21.26
CA HIS A 166 -28.71 9.36 -20.81
C HIS A 166 -29.69 10.47 -21.21
N MET A 167 -29.28 11.74 -21.11
CA MET A 167 -30.11 12.87 -21.54
C MET A 167 -30.37 12.84 -23.04
N ASP A 168 -29.35 12.53 -23.86
CA ASP A 168 -29.48 12.42 -25.31
C ASP A 168 -30.39 11.27 -25.73
N ILE A 169 -30.23 10.10 -25.12
CA ILE A 169 -31.10 8.94 -25.37
C ILE A 169 -32.54 9.29 -25.02
N ARG A 170 -32.78 9.90 -23.86
CA ARG A 170 -34.13 10.33 -23.44
C ARG A 170 -34.71 11.34 -24.41
N ALA A 171 -33.95 12.34 -24.82
CA ALA A 171 -34.41 13.34 -25.77
C ALA A 171 -34.81 12.69 -27.11
N ASN A 172 -34.03 11.74 -27.61
CA ASN A 172 -34.36 11.00 -28.84
C ASN A 172 -35.62 10.14 -28.68
N VAL A 173 -35.78 9.44 -27.54
CA VAL A 173 -37.00 8.68 -27.25
C VAL A 173 -38.20 9.61 -27.20
N ASP A 174 -38.19 10.64 -26.34
CA ASP A 174 -39.35 11.49 -26.08
C ASP A 174 -39.72 12.38 -27.27
N LYS A 175 -38.74 12.92 -28.00
CA LYS A 175 -38.96 13.91 -29.06
C LYS A 175 -39.07 13.31 -30.46
N ILE A 176 -38.55 12.11 -30.69
CA ILE A 176 -38.51 11.51 -32.03
C ILE A 176 -39.30 10.20 -32.05
N LEU A 177 -38.98 9.25 -31.19
CA LEU A 177 -39.56 7.91 -31.26
C LEU A 177 -40.99 7.86 -30.71
N MET A 178 -41.25 8.52 -29.60
CA MET A 178 -42.56 8.52 -28.93
C MET A 178 -43.67 9.18 -29.76
N PRO A 179 -43.46 10.33 -30.42
CA PRO A 179 -44.46 10.91 -31.32
C PRO A 179 -44.83 9.96 -32.46
N VAL A 180 -43.83 9.40 -33.16
CA VAL A 180 -44.05 8.43 -34.26
C VAL A 180 -44.83 7.21 -33.77
N LEU A 181 -44.46 6.68 -32.61
CA LEU A 181 -45.07 5.48 -32.06
C LEU A 181 -46.51 5.74 -31.56
N ASN A 182 -46.77 6.91 -30.97
CA ASN A 182 -48.13 7.33 -30.60
C ASN A 182 -49.01 7.52 -31.86
N GLU A 183 -48.46 8.11 -32.92
CA GLU A 183 -49.17 8.30 -34.20
C GLU A 183 -49.50 6.95 -34.86
N MET A 184 -48.52 6.04 -34.98
CA MET A 184 -48.76 4.69 -35.49
C MET A 184 -49.78 3.92 -34.64
N ALA A 185 -49.77 4.09 -33.32
CA ALA A 185 -50.68 3.40 -32.41
C ALA A 185 -52.16 3.76 -32.62
N LEU A 186 -52.46 4.95 -33.13
CA LEU A 186 -53.84 5.37 -33.45
C LEU A 186 -54.45 4.55 -34.59
N HIS A 187 -53.64 4.01 -35.48
CA HIS A 187 -54.07 3.30 -36.69
C HIS A 187 -53.96 1.76 -36.58
N LEU A 188 -53.54 1.23 -35.42
CA LEU A 188 -53.34 -0.21 -35.24
C LEU A 188 -54.66 -0.93 -34.86
N PRO A 189 -54.93 -2.11 -35.47
CA PRO A 189 -55.97 -3.03 -35.01
C PRO A 189 -55.80 -3.42 -33.54
N GLU A 190 -56.91 -3.73 -32.86
CA GLU A 190 -56.96 -3.96 -31.41
C GLU A 190 -55.99 -5.06 -30.93
N ILE A 191 -55.78 -6.08 -31.76
CA ILE A 191 -54.84 -7.19 -31.54
C ILE A 191 -53.38 -6.69 -31.37
N TYR A 192 -53.00 -5.61 -32.05
CA TYR A 192 -51.63 -5.09 -32.03
C TYR A 192 -51.38 -3.99 -30.99
N ARG A 193 -52.42 -3.46 -30.32
CA ARG A 193 -52.27 -2.39 -29.31
C ARG A 193 -51.44 -2.82 -28.10
N LYS A 194 -51.52 -4.09 -27.71
CA LYS A 194 -50.73 -4.64 -26.59
C LYS A 194 -49.22 -4.55 -26.87
N TYR A 195 -48.82 -4.61 -28.14
CA TYR A 195 -47.42 -4.49 -28.57
C TYR A 195 -46.95 -3.06 -28.69
N ALA A 196 -47.79 -2.17 -29.21
CA ALA A 196 -47.47 -0.75 -29.22
C ALA A 196 -47.23 -0.26 -27.78
N LYS A 197 -48.08 -0.70 -26.84
CA LYS A 197 -47.88 -0.44 -25.41
C LYS A 197 -46.57 -1.03 -24.88
N MET A 198 -46.25 -2.28 -25.21
CA MET A 198 -44.99 -2.94 -24.81
C MET A 198 -43.75 -2.23 -25.39
N LEU A 199 -43.78 -1.81 -26.64
CA LEU A 199 -42.70 -1.08 -27.29
C LEU A 199 -42.51 0.30 -26.65
N LYS A 200 -43.61 0.99 -26.33
CA LYS A 200 -43.61 2.25 -25.58
C LYS A 200 -42.93 2.09 -24.21
N THR A 201 -43.35 1.10 -23.43
CA THR A 201 -42.74 0.81 -22.12
C THR A 201 -41.26 0.47 -22.22
N ASN A 202 -40.86 -0.36 -23.20
CA ASN A 202 -39.43 -0.67 -23.39
C ASN A 202 -38.59 0.57 -23.75
N LEU A 203 -39.12 1.50 -24.54
CA LEU A 203 -38.42 2.73 -24.91
C LEU A 203 -38.31 3.70 -23.72
N GLU A 204 -39.38 3.82 -22.92
CA GLU A 204 -39.37 4.57 -21.65
C GLU A 204 -38.35 3.97 -20.67
N ASP A 205 -38.24 2.64 -20.59
CA ASP A 205 -37.25 1.94 -19.78
C ASP A 205 -35.80 2.20 -20.25
N ILE A 206 -35.55 2.21 -21.56
CA ILE A 206 -34.23 2.53 -22.14
C ILE A 206 -33.84 4.00 -21.89
N ALA A 207 -34.82 4.91 -21.85
CA ALA A 207 -34.64 6.32 -21.53
C ALA A 207 -34.59 6.62 -20.01
N SER A 208 -34.72 5.60 -19.15
CA SER A 208 -34.70 5.76 -17.70
C SER A 208 -33.28 6.00 -17.17
N PRO A 209 -33.08 6.78 -16.08
CA PRO A 209 -31.75 7.19 -15.60
C PRO A 209 -30.95 6.07 -14.89
N PHE A 210 -31.46 4.84 -14.87
CA PHE A 210 -30.82 3.74 -14.15
C PHE A 210 -30.34 2.61 -15.10
N VAL A 211 -29.02 2.42 -14.99
CA VAL A 211 -28.09 1.44 -15.58
C VAL A 211 -28.63 0.00 -15.73
N ASN A 212 -28.41 -0.58 -16.91
CA ASN A 212 -28.36 -2.01 -17.25
C ASN A 212 -29.16 -2.96 -16.32
N HIS A 213 -30.45 -3.05 -16.56
CA HIS A 213 -31.30 -4.12 -16.01
C HIS A 213 -31.08 -5.49 -16.68
N LEU A 214 -30.14 -5.58 -17.62
CA LEU A 214 -29.70 -6.83 -18.23
C LEU A 214 -28.82 -7.58 -17.22
N SER A 215 -29.45 -8.33 -16.32
CA SER A 215 -28.78 -9.34 -15.50
C SER A 215 -27.85 -10.21 -16.37
N GLU A 216 -26.73 -10.72 -15.84
CA GLU A 216 -25.81 -11.62 -16.56
C GLU A 216 -26.55 -12.82 -17.22
N ALA A 217 -27.70 -13.21 -16.65
CA ALA A 217 -28.57 -14.24 -17.21
C ALA A 217 -29.14 -13.87 -18.59
N TYR A 218 -29.38 -12.59 -18.89
CA TYR A 218 -29.87 -12.11 -20.18
C TYR A 218 -28.81 -12.14 -21.29
N LEU A 219 -27.51 -12.05 -20.94
CA LEU A 219 -26.42 -12.21 -21.91
C LEU A 219 -26.36 -13.64 -22.49
N SER A 220 -26.97 -14.63 -21.80
CA SER A 220 -27.02 -16.03 -22.24
C SER A 220 -28.22 -16.38 -23.12
N LEU A 221 -29.20 -15.48 -23.21
CA LEU A 221 -30.43 -15.68 -23.99
C LEU A 221 -30.23 -15.24 -25.44
N THR A 222 -30.72 -16.04 -26.37
CA THR A 222 -30.74 -15.68 -27.80
C THR A 222 -31.75 -14.58 -28.07
N SER A 223 -31.60 -13.85 -29.18
CA SER A 223 -32.57 -12.82 -29.62
C SER A 223 -34.03 -13.32 -29.65
N THR A 224 -34.26 -14.59 -30.00
CA THR A 224 -35.60 -15.20 -30.00
C THR A 224 -36.12 -15.49 -28.59
N GLU A 225 -35.26 -15.98 -27.70
CA GLU A 225 -35.62 -16.23 -26.30
C GLU A 225 -35.89 -14.92 -25.54
N LEU A 226 -35.11 -13.87 -25.80
CA LEU A 226 -35.31 -12.53 -25.26
C LEU A 226 -36.69 -11.96 -25.62
N LYS A 227 -37.08 -12.10 -26.89
CA LYS A 227 -38.41 -11.67 -27.38
C LYS A 227 -39.53 -12.42 -26.69
N ILE A 228 -39.37 -13.74 -26.48
CA ILE A 228 -40.37 -14.57 -25.80
C ILE A 228 -40.42 -14.26 -24.30
N CYS A 229 -39.28 -14.06 -23.63
CA CYS A 229 -39.22 -13.61 -22.23
C CYS A 229 -39.99 -12.31 -22.03
N ASN A 230 -39.76 -11.31 -22.88
CA ASN A 230 -40.42 -10.01 -22.78
C ASN A 230 -41.95 -10.15 -22.98
N MET A 231 -42.39 -11.00 -23.92
CA MET A 231 -43.83 -11.29 -24.10
C MET A 231 -44.46 -11.95 -22.86
N ILE A 232 -43.75 -12.89 -22.22
CA ILE A 232 -44.22 -13.58 -21.01
C ILE A 232 -44.29 -12.63 -19.82
N GLN A 233 -43.28 -11.78 -19.65
CA GLN A 233 -43.22 -10.76 -18.59
C GLN A 233 -44.42 -9.79 -18.67
N ASN A 234 -44.86 -9.45 -19.88
CA ASN A 234 -46.03 -8.61 -20.13
C ASN A 234 -47.38 -9.36 -20.06
N GLY A 235 -47.38 -10.59 -19.55
CA GLY A 235 -48.61 -11.35 -19.30
C GLY A 235 -49.28 -11.92 -20.54
N LEU A 236 -48.51 -12.22 -21.59
CA LEU A 236 -49.02 -12.99 -22.72
C LEU A 236 -49.00 -14.50 -22.42
N GLN A 237 -50.10 -15.16 -22.72
CA GLN A 237 -50.24 -16.60 -22.64
C GLN A 237 -49.56 -17.30 -23.81
N THR A 238 -49.15 -18.55 -23.65
CA THR A 238 -48.44 -19.33 -24.69
C THR A 238 -49.21 -19.37 -26.02
N LYS A 239 -50.54 -19.45 -25.99
CA LYS A 239 -51.39 -19.44 -27.20
C LYS A 239 -51.33 -18.10 -27.92
N GLU A 240 -51.38 -17.00 -27.17
CA GLU A 240 -51.23 -15.65 -27.71
C GLU A 240 -49.82 -15.53 -28.33
N ILE A 241 -48.76 -15.84 -27.59
CA ILE A 241 -47.37 -15.78 -28.09
C ILE A 241 -47.19 -16.58 -29.39
N ALA A 242 -47.81 -17.77 -29.48
CA ALA A 242 -47.74 -18.62 -30.66
C ALA A 242 -48.39 -17.96 -31.89
N GLN A 243 -49.58 -17.38 -31.70
CA GLN A 243 -50.30 -16.67 -32.75
C GLN A 243 -49.55 -15.41 -33.21
N ILE A 244 -48.99 -14.68 -32.26
CA ILE A 244 -48.17 -13.48 -32.43
C ILE A 244 -46.89 -13.75 -33.25
N ARG A 245 -46.27 -14.91 -32.99
CA ARG A 245 -45.01 -15.32 -33.62
C ARG A 245 -45.20 -16.14 -34.88
N GLU A 246 -46.45 -16.42 -35.27
CA GLU A 246 -46.82 -17.31 -36.37
C GLU A 246 -46.14 -18.69 -36.28
N VAL A 247 -46.07 -19.24 -35.07
CA VAL A 247 -45.48 -20.56 -34.81
C VAL A 247 -46.44 -21.43 -33.99
N SER A 248 -46.16 -22.73 -33.94
CA SER A 248 -46.96 -23.64 -33.12
C SER A 248 -46.84 -23.32 -31.62
N VAL A 249 -47.91 -23.61 -30.86
CA VAL A 249 -47.90 -23.53 -29.39
C VAL A 249 -46.80 -24.41 -28.78
N GLY A 250 -46.52 -25.57 -29.40
CA GLY A 250 -45.43 -26.46 -29.01
C GLY A 250 -44.05 -25.81 -29.13
N THR A 251 -43.83 -24.99 -30.17
CA THR A 251 -42.58 -24.23 -30.37
C THR A 251 -42.36 -23.23 -29.23
N ILE A 252 -43.41 -22.52 -28.79
CA ILE A 252 -43.32 -21.58 -27.67
C ILE A 252 -43.04 -22.31 -26.35
N ASN A 253 -43.68 -23.45 -26.11
CA ASN A 253 -43.39 -24.26 -24.92
C ASN A 253 -41.93 -24.71 -24.85
N ARG A 254 -41.35 -25.11 -26.00
CA ARG A 254 -39.93 -25.47 -26.07
C ARG A 254 -39.01 -24.28 -25.77
N HIS A 255 -39.32 -23.09 -26.28
CA HIS A 255 -38.57 -21.88 -25.94
C HIS A 255 -38.71 -21.51 -24.45
N ARG A 256 -39.90 -21.65 -23.85
CA ARG A 256 -40.11 -21.43 -22.41
C ARG A 256 -39.26 -22.36 -21.55
N GLU A 257 -39.13 -23.62 -21.97
CA GLU A 257 -38.29 -24.60 -21.29
C GLU A 257 -36.79 -24.26 -21.40
N HIS A 258 -36.35 -23.84 -22.58
CA HIS A 258 -34.97 -23.36 -22.77
C HIS A 258 -34.68 -22.13 -21.92
N ILE A 259 -35.60 -21.18 -21.86
CA ILE A 259 -35.51 -20.00 -21.01
C ILE A 259 -35.40 -20.43 -19.54
N ARG A 260 -36.27 -21.32 -19.05
CA ARG A 260 -36.21 -21.83 -17.68
C ARG A 260 -34.86 -22.49 -17.36
N ARG A 261 -34.31 -23.26 -18.30
CA ARG A 261 -33.00 -23.89 -18.15
C ARG A 261 -31.86 -22.87 -18.07
N LYS A 262 -31.86 -21.88 -18.95
CA LYS A 262 -30.84 -20.81 -18.97
C LYS A 262 -30.93 -19.89 -17.76
N LEU A 263 -32.14 -19.66 -17.25
CA LEU A 263 -32.40 -18.93 -16.00
C LEU A 263 -32.25 -19.81 -14.74
N LYS A 264 -31.89 -21.08 -14.88
CA LYS A 264 -31.67 -22.05 -13.79
C LYS A 264 -32.89 -22.27 -12.86
N ILE A 265 -34.10 -22.25 -13.43
CA ILE A 265 -35.38 -22.44 -12.71
C ILE A 265 -36.17 -23.69 -13.13
N THR A 266 -35.57 -24.59 -13.91
CA THR A 266 -36.22 -25.77 -14.52
C THR A 266 -37.03 -26.62 -13.53
N ASN A 267 -36.49 -26.83 -12.32
CA ASN A 267 -37.08 -27.71 -11.28
C ASN A 267 -37.67 -26.93 -10.10
N SER A 268 -37.99 -25.66 -10.30
CA SER A 268 -38.62 -24.84 -9.27
C SER A 268 -40.12 -24.71 -9.53
N ASP A 269 -40.92 -24.70 -8.47
CA ASP A 269 -42.36 -24.43 -8.52
C ASP A 269 -42.69 -22.94 -8.81
N VAL A 270 -41.71 -22.22 -9.34
CA VAL A 270 -41.81 -20.79 -9.60
C VAL A 270 -42.40 -20.57 -10.99
N ASN A 271 -43.48 -19.78 -11.03
CA ASN A 271 -44.09 -19.32 -12.27
C ASN A 271 -43.10 -18.42 -13.05
N LEU A 272 -42.85 -18.75 -14.32
CA LEU A 272 -41.91 -18.02 -15.17
C LEU A 272 -42.27 -16.53 -15.32
N MET A 273 -43.55 -16.17 -15.41
CA MET A 273 -43.98 -14.77 -15.49
C MET A 273 -43.66 -14.02 -14.18
N THR A 274 -44.02 -14.60 -13.04
CA THR A 274 -43.74 -14.01 -11.72
C THR A 274 -42.23 -13.89 -11.47
N TYR A 275 -41.44 -14.89 -11.89
CA TYR A 275 -39.98 -14.84 -11.81
C TYR A 275 -39.40 -13.69 -12.66
N LEU A 276 -39.86 -13.57 -13.91
CA LEU A 276 -39.43 -12.52 -14.82
C LEU A 276 -39.87 -11.11 -14.34
N GLN A 277 -40.97 -11.00 -13.59
CA GLN A 277 -41.42 -9.72 -13.01
C GLN A 277 -40.71 -9.35 -11.71
N SER A 278 -40.36 -10.34 -10.87
CA SER A 278 -39.83 -10.11 -9.51
C SER A 278 -38.30 -9.97 -9.44
N ASN A 279 -37.56 -10.69 -10.30
CA ASN A 279 -36.09 -10.73 -10.24
C ASN A 279 -35.40 -9.92 -11.34
N MET A 280 -36.12 -9.37 -12.31
CA MET A 280 -35.49 -8.67 -13.44
C MET A 280 -35.29 -7.17 -13.24
N TRP A 281 -35.90 -6.58 -12.21
CA TRP A 281 -35.81 -5.14 -11.91
C TRP A 281 -35.58 -4.81 -10.43
N LYS A 282 -35.02 -5.73 -9.63
CA LYS A 282 -34.64 -5.36 -8.25
C LYS A 282 -33.61 -4.24 -8.31
N LYS A 283 -34.02 -3.06 -7.86
CA LYS A 283 -33.16 -1.95 -7.42
C LYS A 283 -32.16 -2.53 -6.41
N ALA A 284 -30.91 -2.67 -6.82
CA ALA A 284 -29.80 -2.70 -5.89
C ALA A 284 -29.48 -1.26 -5.48
#